data_AF-A0AAD9DAF0-F1
#
_entry.id   AF-A0AAD9DAF0-F1
#
_cell.length_a   1.000
_cell.length_b   1.000
_cell.length_c   1.000
_cell.angle_alpha   90.00
_cell.angle_beta   90.00
_cell.angle_gamma   90.00
#
_symmetry.space_group_name_H-M   'P 1'
#
loop_
_entity.id
_entity.type
_entity.pdbx_description
1 polymer ?
#
loop_
_entity_poly.entity_id
_entity_poly.type
_entity_poly.pdbx_seq_one_letter_code
_entity_poly.pdbx_strand_id
1 'polypeptide(L)'
;MFAIALSSETSYLKEAELGPPQTIWWIDRGESSYSTSIAKIAGRCESLDFGEIQKDLAVRLTDAHISDILLCLDREDNRIKKFRLTNCTRVNGSGMWSLKKSTTIEYIDLSIVPDHKNPRVWCFNNMKQLSFRHVVKLLDSIVSLDDLFNVRSVRKNSLKYLHLPWDWRSFLANSQIKAFMERYKRMWASRSLFC
;
A
#
# COMPACT_ATOMS: atom_id res chain seq x y z
N MET A 1 61.85 -8.27 -16.01
CA MET A 1 62.62 -7.37 -15.13
C MET A 1 61.78 -6.10 -14.94
N PHE A 2 61.27 -5.90 -13.72
CA PHE A 2 60.55 -4.72 -13.14
C PHE A 2 59.25 -4.25 -13.83
N ALA A 3 58.20 -3.74 -13.17
CA ALA A 3 57.79 -3.66 -11.76
C ALA A 3 56.30 -3.25 -11.72
N ILE A 4 55.65 -3.58 -10.60
CA ILE A 4 54.28 -3.17 -10.24
C ILE A 4 54.29 -1.70 -9.79
N ALA A 5 53.26 -0.94 -10.17
CA ALA A 5 52.78 0.20 -9.39
C ALA A 5 51.25 0.12 -9.27
N LEU A 6 50.78 -0.11 -8.05
CA LEU A 6 49.39 0.11 -7.64
C LEU A 6 49.21 1.60 -7.37
N SER A 7 48.17 2.22 -7.92
CA SER A 7 47.44 3.26 -7.20
C SER A 7 45.96 3.24 -7.58
N SER A 8 45.16 3.21 -6.52
CA SER A 8 43.72 3.41 -6.46
C SER A 8 43.25 4.63 -7.24
N GLU A 9 42.13 4.53 -7.95
CA GLU A 9 41.00 5.44 -7.76
C GLU A 9 39.76 4.93 -8.47
N THR A 10 38.70 4.84 -7.67
CA THR A 10 37.32 4.53 -8.00
C THR A 10 36.75 5.50 -9.03
N SER A 11 36.20 5.01 -10.13
CA SER A 11 35.26 5.79 -10.93
C SER A 11 34.10 4.91 -11.45
N TYR A 12 32.97 5.11 -10.76
CA TYR A 12 31.59 5.10 -11.26
C TYR A 12 31.27 4.23 -12.47
N LEU A 13 30.61 3.09 -12.19
CA LEU A 13 29.85 2.33 -13.18
C LEU A 13 28.85 3.27 -13.87
N LYS A 14 28.97 3.33 -15.20
CA LYS A 14 27.99 3.93 -16.10
C LYS A 14 26.60 3.37 -15.79
N GLU A 15 25.70 4.23 -15.34
CA GLU A 15 24.27 3.96 -15.38
C GLU A 15 23.88 3.75 -16.84
N ALA A 16 23.55 2.51 -17.19
CA ALA A 16 22.90 2.20 -18.44
C ALA A 16 21.49 2.80 -18.39
N GLU A 17 21.20 3.69 -19.33
CA GLU A 17 19.88 4.24 -19.60
C GLU A 17 18.88 3.12 -19.92
N LEU A 18 18.27 2.51 -18.89
CA LEU A 18 16.97 1.88 -19.03
C LEU A 18 15.94 3.01 -18.91
N GLY A 19 15.36 3.40 -20.04
CA GLY A 19 14.23 4.33 -20.06
C GLY A 19 13.09 3.87 -19.13
N PRO A 20 12.24 4.81 -18.67
CA PRO A 20 11.16 4.49 -17.74
C PRO A 20 10.26 3.40 -18.32
N PRO A 21 9.80 2.44 -17.49
CA PRO A 21 8.93 1.36 -17.96
C PRO A 21 7.74 1.90 -18.75
N GLN A 22 7.39 1.21 -19.84
CA GLN A 22 6.27 1.54 -20.72
C GLN A 22 4.87 1.53 -20.05
N THR A 23 4.78 1.51 -18.73
CA THR A 23 3.54 1.58 -17.93
C THR A 23 3.33 2.94 -17.25
N ILE A 24 4.25 3.90 -17.42
CA ILE A 24 4.29 5.17 -16.66
C ILE A 24 3.97 6.41 -17.55
N TRP A 25 3.42 6.22 -18.74
CA TRP A 25 3.18 7.31 -19.71
C TRP A 25 2.28 8.46 -19.21
N TRP A 26 1.48 8.28 -18.16
CA TRP A 26 0.65 9.34 -17.58
C TRP A 26 1.35 10.14 -16.47
N ILE A 27 2.41 9.60 -15.87
CA ILE A 27 3.26 10.33 -14.94
C ILE A 27 4.09 11.37 -15.72
N ASP A 28 4.57 11.00 -16.91
CA ASP A 28 5.39 11.90 -17.75
C ASP A 28 4.58 12.96 -18.52
N ARG A 29 3.27 12.74 -18.72
CA ARG A 29 2.38 13.65 -19.48
C ARG A 29 1.71 14.74 -18.63
N GLY A 30 1.96 14.80 -17.32
CA GLY A 30 1.38 15.82 -16.45
C GLY A 30 2.40 16.32 -15.45
N GLU A 31 2.77 17.60 -15.56
CA GLU A 31 3.57 18.41 -14.63
C GLU A 31 4.68 17.65 -13.86
N SER A 32 5.94 18.01 -14.11
CA SER A 32 7.17 17.46 -13.48
C SER A 32 7.13 17.22 -11.95
N SER A 33 6.19 17.85 -11.22
CA SER A 33 5.90 17.63 -9.81
C SER A 33 5.28 16.25 -9.47
N TYR A 34 4.45 15.67 -10.35
CA TYR A 34 3.81 14.36 -10.14
C TYR A 34 4.84 13.22 -10.18
N SER A 35 5.69 13.22 -11.21
CA SER A 35 6.75 12.22 -11.40
C SER A 35 7.76 12.21 -10.27
N THR A 36 8.17 13.39 -9.80
CA THR A 36 9.14 13.51 -8.71
C THR A 36 8.57 13.03 -7.38
N SER A 37 7.30 13.35 -7.08
CA SER A 37 6.66 12.94 -5.81
C SER A 37 6.37 11.44 -5.77
N ILE A 38 5.91 10.86 -6.87
CA ILE A 38 5.64 9.41 -6.98
C ILE A 38 6.96 8.63 -7.02
N ALA A 39 7.98 9.11 -7.74
CA ALA A 39 9.31 8.51 -7.73
C ALA A 39 9.97 8.59 -6.35
N LYS A 40 9.75 9.67 -5.59
CA LYS A 40 10.23 9.81 -4.20
C LYS A 40 9.64 8.76 -3.27
N ILE A 41 8.37 8.42 -3.46
CA ILE A 41 7.72 7.32 -2.72
C ILE A 41 8.14 5.95 -3.29
N ALA A 42 8.28 5.84 -4.61
CA ALA A 42 8.59 4.56 -5.27
C ALA A 42 10.06 4.14 -5.16
N GLY A 43 10.98 5.08 -4.91
CA GLY A 43 12.42 4.90 -5.14
C GLY A 43 13.18 4.01 -4.16
N ARG A 44 12.56 3.49 -3.09
CA ARG A 44 13.11 2.52 -2.11
C ARG A 44 12.18 2.23 -0.92
N CYS A 45 10.95 2.76 -0.93
CA CYS A 45 10.18 2.89 0.30
C CYS A 45 9.39 1.62 0.62
N GLU A 46 9.70 1.00 1.76
CA GLU A 46 8.81 0.03 2.40
C GLU A 46 7.49 0.67 2.88
N SER A 47 7.33 1.99 2.72
CA SER A 47 6.17 2.77 3.13
C SER A 47 5.59 3.57 1.97
N LEU A 48 4.36 3.24 1.58
CA LEU A 48 3.55 3.99 0.63
C LEU A 48 2.50 4.80 1.41
N ASP A 49 2.84 6.06 1.72
CA ASP A 49 1.94 7.00 2.42
C ASP A 49 1.54 8.16 1.51
N PHE A 50 0.27 8.18 1.09
CA PHE A 50 -0.28 9.25 0.27
C PHE A 50 -0.52 10.57 1.04
N GLY A 51 -0.29 10.57 2.36
CA GLY A 51 -0.20 11.79 3.16
C GLY A 51 1.08 12.58 2.89
N GLU A 52 2.13 11.95 2.36
CA GLU A 52 3.43 12.59 2.09
C GLU A 52 3.51 13.27 0.70
N ILE A 53 2.53 13.03 -0.18
CA ILE A 53 2.40 13.77 -1.44
C ILE A 53 1.61 15.06 -1.26
N GLN A 54 1.76 15.97 -2.21
CA GLN A 54 0.94 17.18 -2.28
C GLN A 54 -0.55 16.82 -2.28
N LYS A 55 -1.31 17.51 -1.43
CA LYS A 55 -2.74 17.26 -1.23
C LYS A 55 -3.54 17.31 -2.55
N ASP A 56 -3.24 18.29 -3.41
CA ASP A 56 -3.93 18.47 -4.69
C ASP A 56 -3.65 17.32 -5.67
N LEU A 57 -2.50 16.67 -5.55
CA LEU A 57 -2.18 15.43 -6.26
C LEU A 57 -2.94 14.25 -5.64
N ALA A 58 -2.91 14.08 -4.32
CA ALA A 58 -3.58 12.97 -3.64
C ALA A 58 -5.08 12.90 -3.94
N VAL A 59 -5.77 14.05 -3.96
CA VAL A 59 -7.22 14.11 -4.27
C VAL A 59 -7.53 13.79 -5.74
N ARG A 60 -6.53 13.83 -6.63
CA ARG A 60 -6.67 13.45 -8.05
C ARG A 60 -6.41 11.96 -8.29
N LEU A 61 -5.83 11.24 -7.34
CA LEU A 61 -5.54 9.81 -7.48
C LEU A 61 -6.83 8.99 -7.57
N THR A 62 -6.86 8.08 -8.54
CA THR A 62 -7.96 7.15 -8.78
C THR A 62 -7.47 5.73 -8.54
N ASP A 63 -8.38 4.76 -8.46
CA ASP A 63 -8.02 3.35 -8.37
C ASP A 63 -7.06 2.88 -9.46
N ALA A 64 -7.15 3.41 -10.69
CA ALA A 64 -6.20 3.10 -11.76
C ALA A 64 -4.78 3.56 -11.40
N HIS A 65 -4.64 4.80 -10.90
CA HIS A 65 -3.34 5.32 -10.46
C HIS A 65 -2.77 4.50 -9.28
N ILE A 66 -3.61 4.11 -8.31
CA ILE A 66 -3.19 3.28 -7.18
C ILE A 66 -2.70 1.91 -7.67
N SER A 67 -3.45 1.28 -8.59
CA SER A 67 -3.07 0.00 -9.19
C SER A 67 -1.72 0.10 -9.89
N ASP A 68 -1.52 1.12 -10.71
CA ASP A 68 -0.27 1.33 -11.46
C ASP A 68 0.92 1.56 -10.52
N ILE A 69 0.74 2.38 -9.47
CA ILE A 69 1.77 2.62 -8.46
C ILE A 69 2.15 1.32 -7.75
N LEU A 70 1.15 0.55 -7.30
CA LEU A 70 1.39 -0.72 -6.61
C LEU A 70 2.04 -1.75 -7.54
N LEU A 71 1.64 -1.83 -8.81
CA LEU A 71 2.26 -2.73 -9.80
C LEU A 71 3.70 -2.35 -10.10
N CYS A 72 4.05 -1.06 -10.05
CA CYS A 72 5.44 -0.63 -10.20
C CYS A 72 6.29 -1.04 -8.98
N LEU A 73 5.71 -0.97 -7.78
CA LEU A 73 6.37 -1.34 -6.52
C LEU A 73 6.47 -2.86 -6.30
N ASP A 74 5.58 -3.65 -6.89
CA ASP A 74 5.52 -5.11 -6.73
C ASP A 74 6.57 -5.88 -7.56
N ARG A 75 7.34 -5.20 -8.43
CA ARG A 75 8.23 -5.86 -9.41
C ARG A 75 9.39 -6.66 -8.80
N GLU A 76 9.78 -6.42 -7.56
CA GLU A 76 10.90 -7.11 -6.89
C GLU A 76 10.58 -7.49 -5.43
N ASP A 77 9.57 -8.34 -5.21
CA ASP A 77 9.18 -8.93 -3.91
C ASP A 77 8.23 -8.12 -3.02
N ASN A 78 7.32 -7.34 -3.62
CA ASN A 78 6.19 -6.76 -2.90
C ASN A 78 6.64 -6.01 -1.62
N ARG A 79 7.65 -5.15 -1.69
CA ARG A 79 8.40 -4.63 -0.50
C ARG A 79 7.60 -3.70 0.41
N ILE A 80 6.35 -3.42 0.08
CA ILE A 80 5.48 -2.51 0.84
C ILE A 80 5.13 -3.15 2.18
N LYS A 81 5.69 -2.59 3.27
CA LYS A 81 5.33 -2.91 4.65
C LYS A 81 4.25 -1.99 5.19
N LYS A 82 4.19 -0.74 4.75
CA LYS A 82 3.18 0.24 5.19
C LYS A 82 2.44 0.83 4.00
N PHE A 83 1.11 0.85 4.08
CA PHE A 83 0.24 1.40 3.05
C PHE A 83 -0.80 2.32 3.70
N ARG A 84 -0.89 3.57 3.26
CA ARG A 84 -1.76 4.57 3.88
C ARG A 84 -2.41 5.50 2.84
N LEU A 85 -3.74 5.51 2.80
CA LEU A 85 -4.58 6.19 1.80
C LEU A 85 -4.93 7.66 2.12
N THR A 86 -4.20 8.30 3.03
CA THR A 86 -4.48 9.67 3.45
C THR A 86 -4.64 10.60 2.24
N ASN A 87 -5.68 11.45 2.25
CA ASN A 87 -6.03 12.40 1.19
C ASN A 87 -6.51 11.79 -0.16
N CYS A 88 -6.56 10.47 -0.35
CA CYS A 88 -7.00 9.82 -1.60
C CYS A 88 -8.53 9.78 -1.78
N THR A 89 -9.18 10.94 -1.92
CA THR A 89 -10.65 11.07 -1.88
C THR A 89 -11.41 10.51 -3.10
N ARG A 90 -10.71 10.18 -4.20
CA ARG A 90 -11.31 9.60 -5.42
C ARG A 90 -11.06 8.09 -5.55
N VAL A 91 -10.42 7.46 -4.56
CA VAL A 91 -10.17 6.02 -4.53
C VAL A 91 -11.34 5.30 -3.89
N ASN A 92 -11.82 4.23 -4.53
CA ASN A 92 -12.89 3.37 -4.02
C ASN A 92 -12.37 2.02 -3.47
N GLY A 93 -11.09 1.71 -3.69
CA GLY A 93 -10.40 0.52 -3.16
C GLY A 93 -10.30 -0.66 -4.13
N SER A 94 -10.83 -0.55 -5.36
CA SER A 94 -10.63 -1.54 -6.42
C SER A 94 -9.19 -1.59 -6.93
N GLY A 95 -8.46 -0.47 -6.85
CA GLY A 95 -7.06 -0.35 -7.28
C GLY A 95 -6.06 -1.06 -6.38
N MET A 96 -6.47 -1.54 -5.21
CA MET A 96 -5.59 -2.13 -4.20
C MET A 96 -5.41 -3.64 -4.36
N TRP A 97 -5.92 -4.24 -5.45
CA TRP A 97 -5.97 -5.69 -5.62
C TRP A 97 -4.61 -6.37 -5.64
N SER A 98 -3.56 -5.67 -6.04
CA SER A 98 -2.17 -6.16 -5.99
C SER A 98 -1.71 -6.51 -4.57
N LEU A 99 -2.25 -5.85 -3.54
CA LEU A 99 -1.93 -6.16 -2.13
C LEU A 99 -2.49 -7.52 -1.66
N LYS A 100 -3.41 -8.13 -2.43
CA LYS A 100 -4.14 -9.36 -2.05
C LYS A 100 -3.23 -10.52 -1.68
N LYS A 101 -2.06 -10.61 -2.31
CA LYS A 101 -1.07 -11.68 -2.13
C LYS A 101 0.19 -11.20 -1.40
N SER A 102 0.17 -9.97 -0.88
CA SER A 102 1.31 -9.42 -0.16
C SER A 102 1.49 -10.18 1.16
N THR A 103 2.68 -10.76 1.35
CA THR A 103 3.08 -11.41 2.61
C THR A 103 3.91 -10.49 3.51
N THR A 104 4.28 -9.31 3.00
CA THR A 104 5.21 -8.35 3.60
C THR A 104 4.48 -7.18 4.25
N ILE A 105 3.22 -6.93 3.89
CA ILE A 105 2.45 -5.81 4.42
C ILE A 105 2.20 -5.98 5.91
N GLU A 106 2.65 -5.00 6.69
CA GLU A 106 2.54 -4.95 8.14
C GLU A 106 1.50 -3.94 8.61
N TYR A 107 1.32 -2.85 7.87
CA TYR A 107 0.47 -1.73 8.26
C TYR A 107 -0.41 -1.32 7.10
N ILE A 108 -1.73 -1.31 7.33
CA ILE A 108 -2.72 -0.83 6.38
C ILE A 108 -3.55 0.25 7.07
N ASP A 109 -3.51 1.47 6.56
CA ASP A 109 -4.41 2.56 6.95
C ASP A 109 -5.29 2.98 5.77
N LEU A 110 -6.58 2.72 5.93
CA LEU A 110 -7.61 3.01 4.95
C LEU A 110 -8.34 4.33 5.26
N SER A 111 -7.84 5.11 6.23
CA SER A 111 -8.33 6.46 6.50
C SER A 111 -7.97 7.38 5.34
N ILE A 112 -8.97 7.77 4.57
CA ILE A 112 -8.85 8.82 3.55
C ILE A 112 -8.80 10.22 4.21
N VAL A 113 -9.23 10.32 5.47
CA VAL A 113 -9.33 11.58 6.19
C VAL A 113 -7.94 12.21 6.32
N PRO A 114 -7.77 13.50 5.96
CA PRO A 114 -6.52 14.22 6.19
C PRO A 114 -6.17 14.27 7.69
N ASP A 115 -4.89 14.16 8.03
CA ASP A 115 -4.41 14.05 9.43
C ASP A 115 -4.84 15.18 10.36
N HIS A 116 -5.02 16.38 9.81
CA HIS A 116 -5.43 17.58 10.54
C HIS A 116 -6.95 17.77 10.61
N LYS A 117 -7.75 16.81 10.12
CA LYS A 117 -9.21 16.88 10.09
C LYS A 117 -9.81 15.87 11.07
N ASN A 118 -10.89 16.27 11.72
CA ASN A 118 -11.67 15.36 12.55
C ASN A 118 -12.39 14.34 11.65
N PRO A 119 -12.13 13.02 11.80
CA PRO A 119 -12.72 11.99 10.95
C PRO A 119 -14.25 11.97 10.95
N ARG A 120 -14.86 12.23 12.11
CA ARG A 120 -16.33 12.23 12.26
C ARG A 120 -16.97 13.34 11.43
N VAL A 121 -16.42 14.55 11.51
CA VAL A 121 -16.94 15.72 10.78
C VAL A 121 -16.64 15.59 9.29
N TRP A 122 -15.45 15.11 8.95
CA TRP A 122 -15.02 15.00 7.56
C TRP A 122 -15.84 13.96 6.78
N CYS A 123 -16.04 12.75 7.33
CA CYS A 123 -16.82 11.70 6.67
C CYS A 123 -18.31 12.06 6.52
N PHE A 124 -18.86 12.87 7.44
CA PHE A 124 -20.25 13.35 7.31
C PHE A 124 -20.41 14.31 6.12
N ASN A 125 -19.44 15.19 5.90
CA ASN A 125 -19.48 16.20 4.83
C ASN A 125 -18.98 15.68 3.48
N ASN A 126 -18.30 14.53 3.43
CA ASN A 126 -17.69 13.97 2.22
C ASN A 126 -18.23 12.56 1.98
N MET A 127 -19.22 12.44 1.09
CA MET A 127 -19.94 11.18 0.83
C MET A 127 -19.18 10.15 -0.02
N LYS A 128 -17.93 10.43 -0.44
CA LYS A 128 -17.13 9.47 -1.21
C LYS A 128 -16.32 8.60 -0.27
N GLN A 129 -16.82 7.38 -0.09
CA GLN A 129 -16.28 6.39 0.83
C GLN A 129 -15.64 5.24 0.06
N LEU A 130 -14.67 4.57 0.67
CA LEU A 130 -14.13 3.32 0.16
C LEU A 130 -15.27 2.30 0.00
N SER A 131 -15.27 1.62 -1.15
CA SER A 131 -16.23 0.57 -1.41
C SER A 131 -15.99 -0.58 -0.46
N PHE A 132 -16.92 -0.71 0.47
CA PHE A 132 -16.95 -1.77 1.45
C PHE A 132 -16.68 -3.16 0.85
N ARG A 133 -17.35 -3.45 -0.28
CA ARG A 133 -17.27 -4.75 -0.98
C ARG A 133 -15.88 -5.05 -1.54
N HIS A 134 -15.20 -4.05 -2.09
CA HIS A 134 -13.87 -4.26 -2.68
C HIS A 134 -12.82 -4.42 -1.59
N VAL A 135 -12.86 -3.56 -0.59
CA VAL A 135 -11.86 -3.49 0.46
C VAL A 135 -11.95 -4.69 1.41
N VAL A 136 -13.14 -5.14 1.83
CA VAL A 136 -13.22 -6.34 2.68
C VAL A 136 -12.76 -7.60 1.95
N LYS A 137 -13.08 -7.77 0.66
CA LYS A 137 -12.57 -8.91 -0.11
C LYS A 137 -11.03 -8.93 -0.19
N LEU A 138 -10.41 -7.76 -0.28
CA LEU A 138 -8.96 -7.62 -0.23
C LEU A 138 -8.43 -8.04 1.14
N LEU A 139 -8.95 -7.44 2.21
CA LEU A 139 -8.50 -7.70 3.58
C LEU A 139 -8.72 -9.16 3.99
N ASP A 140 -9.86 -9.74 3.63
CA ASP A 140 -10.16 -11.16 3.84
C ASP A 140 -9.09 -12.03 3.20
N SER A 141 -8.70 -11.73 1.96
CA SER A 141 -7.67 -12.52 1.29
C SER A 141 -6.30 -12.42 1.96
N ILE A 142 -5.95 -11.27 2.53
CA ILE A 142 -4.69 -11.09 3.27
C ILE A 142 -4.73 -11.91 4.56
N VAL A 143 -5.81 -11.79 5.33
CA VAL A 143 -6.00 -12.50 6.61
C VAL A 143 -6.05 -14.01 6.39
N SER A 144 -6.74 -14.48 5.34
CA SER A 144 -6.86 -15.91 5.02
C SER A 144 -5.54 -16.58 4.64
N LEU A 145 -4.46 -15.84 4.36
CA LEU A 145 -3.14 -16.43 4.18
C LEU A 145 -2.65 -17.15 5.45
N ASP A 146 -3.07 -16.68 6.64
CA ASP A 146 -2.72 -17.34 7.90
C ASP A 146 -3.59 -18.58 8.19
N ASP A 147 -4.80 -18.65 7.65
CA ASP A 147 -5.69 -19.82 7.84
C ASP A 147 -5.18 -21.05 7.06
N LEU A 148 -4.33 -20.87 6.05
CA LEU A 148 -3.76 -21.93 5.21
C LEU A 148 -2.61 -22.72 5.90
N PHE A 149 -2.39 -22.48 7.20
CA PHE A 149 -1.28 -23.02 8.00
C PHE A 149 -1.24 -24.57 8.08
N ASN A 150 -2.29 -25.27 7.65
CA ASN A 150 -2.30 -26.74 7.55
C ASN A 150 -1.59 -27.29 6.30
N VAL A 151 -1.04 -26.42 5.43
CA VAL A 151 -0.27 -26.81 4.24
C VAL A 151 1.16 -26.30 4.39
N ARG A 152 2.12 -27.24 4.46
CA ARG A 152 3.56 -27.10 4.81
C ARG A 152 4.42 -26.06 4.02
N SER A 153 3.85 -25.14 3.24
CA SER A 153 4.63 -24.18 2.44
C SER A 153 3.95 -22.84 2.14
N VAL A 154 2.85 -22.49 2.81
CA VAL A 154 2.23 -21.17 2.63
C VAL A 154 2.87 -20.16 3.57
N ARG A 155 3.42 -19.07 3.01
CA ARG A 155 3.96 -17.94 3.78
C ARG A 155 2.83 -17.27 4.57
N LYS A 156 3.03 -17.07 5.87
CA LYS A 156 2.15 -16.27 6.73
C LYS A 156 2.07 -14.82 6.22
N ASN A 157 0.96 -14.14 6.49
CA ASN A 157 0.92 -12.69 6.28
C ASN A 157 1.65 -11.96 7.41
N SER A 158 2.14 -10.75 7.14
CA SER A 158 2.87 -9.94 8.14
C SER A 158 2.02 -8.85 8.80
N LEU A 159 0.69 -8.85 8.58
CA LEU A 159 -0.19 -7.75 8.97
C LEU A 159 -0.21 -7.57 10.49
N LYS A 160 0.29 -6.43 10.99
CA LYS A 160 0.35 -6.07 12.41
C LYS A 160 -0.66 -4.99 12.80
N TYR A 161 -1.06 -4.15 11.85
CA TYR A 161 -1.96 -3.05 12.14
C TYR A 161 -2.89 -2.80 10.96
N LEU A 162 -4.17 -2.65 11.30
CA LEU A 162 -5.23 -2.33 10.35
C LEU A 162 -6.07 -1.19 10.92
N HIS A 163 -6.06 -0.05 10.25
CA HIS A 163 -6.92 1.07 10.55
C HIS A 163 -8.03 1.17 9.50
N LEU A 164 -9.25 0.88 9.97
CA LEU A 164 -10.45 0.93 9.15
C LEU A 164 -11.00 2.36 9.07
N PRO A 165 -11.68 2.72 7.97
CA PRO A 165 -12.35 4.00 7.85
C PRO A 165 -13.32 4.27 9.01
N TRP A 166 -13.43 5.53 9.44
CA TRP A 166 -14.25 5.89 10.59
C TRP A 166 -15.73 5.53 10.40
N ASP A 167 -16.26 5.80 9.21
CA ASP A 167 -17.61 5.49 8.76
C ASP A 167 -17.93 3.99 8.80
N TRP A 168 -16.93 3.12 8.70
CA TRP A 168 -17.10 1.67 8.83
C TRP A 168 -17.47 1.23 10.24
N ARG A 169 -17.19 2.05 11.26
CA ARG A 169 -17.56 1.76 12.65
C ARG A 169 -19.09 1.80 12.85
N SER A 170 -19.80 2.68 12.13
CA SER A 170 -21.26 2.66 12.11
C SER A 170 -21.84 1.48 11.33
N PHE A 171 -21.06 0.88 10.42
CA PHE A 171 -21.47 -0.28 9.62
C PHE A 171 -21.21 -1.63 10.32
N LEU A 172 -20.85 -1.67 11.61
CA LEU A 172 -20.62 -2.92 12.35
C LEU A 172 -21.85 -3.85 12.42
N ALA A 173 -23.05 -3.35 12.12
CA ALA A 173 -24.25 -4.17 11.92
C ALA A 173 -24.21 -5.00 10.62
N ASN A 174 -23.34 -4.64 9.67
CA ASN A 174 -23.15 -5.39 8.43
C ASN A 174 -22.47 -6.73 8.71
N SER A 175 -23.13 -7.81 8.29
CA SER A 175 -22.67 -9.19 8.52
C SER A 175 -21.30 -9.48 7.91
N GLN A 176 -20.94 -8.84 6.80
CA GLN A 176 -19.63 -9.00 6.17
C GLN A 176 -18.51 -8.35 6.99
N ILE A 177 -18.71 -7.14 7.55
CA ILE A 177 -17.74 -6.52 8.47
C ILE A 177 -17.56 -7.39 9.69
N LYS A 178 -18.67 -7.80 10.29
CA LYS A 178 -18.65 -8.62 11.49
C LYS A 178 -17.88 -9.92 11.23
N ALA A 179 -18.17 -10.61 10.13
CA ALA A 179 -17.47 -11.85 9.76
C ALA A 179 -15.97 -11.62 9.52
N PHE A 180 -15.60 -10.53 8.84
CA PHE A 180 -14.19 -10.14 8.65
C PHE A 180 -13.51 -9.88 10.00
N MET A 181 -14.12 -9.08 10.88
CA MET A 181 -13.55 -8.74 12.18
C MET A 181 -13.35 -9.97 13.05
N GLU A 182 -14.27 -10.94 13.02
CA GLU A 182 -14.11 -12.21 13.74
C GLU A 182 -12.94 -13.05 13.17
N ARG A 183 -12.74 -13.08 11.85
CA ARG A 183 -11.55 -13.72 11.24
C ARG A 183 -10.26 -13.01 11.63
N TYR A 184 -10.25 -11.68 11.55
CA TYR A 184 -9.09 -10.86 11.92
C TYR A 184 -8.71 -11.07 13.39
N LYS A 185 -9.68 -11.07 14.31
CA LYS A 185 -9.45 -11.40 15.73
C LYS A 185 -8.89 -12.81 15.91
N ARG A 186 -9.42 -13.80 15.17
CA ARG A 186 -8.94 -15.19 15.24
C ARG A 186 -7.48 -15.32 14.78
N MET A 187 -7.10 -14.62 13.71
CA MET A 187 -5.71 -14.53 13.25
C MET A 187 -4.80 -13.95 14.33
N TRP A 188 -5.24 -12.92 15.04
CA TRP A 188 -4.48 -12.37 16.17
C TRP A 188 -4.38 -13.31 17.36
N ALA A 189 -5.50 -13.95 17.72
CA ALA A 189 -5.52 -14.94 18.78
C ALA A 189 -4.56 -16.09 18.48
N SER A 190 -4.56 -16.62 17.24
CA SER A 190 -3.66 -17.69 16.85
C SER A 190 -2.20 -17.27 16.97
N ARG A 191 -1.83 -16.04 16.59
CA ARG A 191 -0.46 -15.51 16.76
C ARG A 191 -0.06 -15.32 18.22
N SER A 192 -0.98 -14.86 19.07
CA SER A 192 -0.71 -14.64 20.49
C SER A 192 -0.54 -15.93 21.30
N LEU A 193 -1.09 -17.06 20.83
CA LEU A 193 -0.95 -18.37 21.46
C LEU A 193 0.45 -18.99 21.28
N PHE A 194 1.32 -18.36 20.47
CA PHE A 194 2.69 -18.81 20.21
C PHE A 194 3.77 -17.93 20.87
N CYS A 195 3.38 -17.03 21.78
CA CYS A 195 4.31 -16.22 22.58
C CYS A 195 4.56 -16.82 23.96
#